data_AF-A0A1G1E4J3-F1
#
_entry.id   AF-A0A1G1E4J3-F1
#
_cell.length_a   1.000
_cell.length_b   1.000
_cell.length_c   1.000
_cell.angle_alpha   90.00
_cell.angle_beta   90.00
_cell.angle_gamma   90.00
#
_symmetry.space_group_name_H-M   'P 1'
#
loop_
_entity.id
_entity.type
_entity.pdbx_description
1 polymer ?
#
loop_
_entity_poly.entity_id
_entity_poly.type
_entity_poly.pdbx_seq_one_letter_code
_entity_poly.pdbx_strand_id
1 'polypeptide(L)'
;MEDVLHLTERLKAELSQMLAEHRAIIDSLLKLADVATRENKLEIAFFAKKLILHARTEEEVLYPASILVGEYLKIKLNKQDS
;
A
#
# COMPACT_ATOMS: atom_id res chain seq x y z
N MET A 1 6.35 -20.38 8.34
CA MET A 1 5.75 -20.35 6.98
C MET A 1 4.23 -20.21 7.03
N GLU A 2 3.56 -20.91 7.95
CA GLU A 2 2.14 -20.71 8.27
C GLU A 2 1.77 -19.23 8.49
N ASP A 3 2.56 -18.51 9.30
CA ASP A 3 2.32 -17.09 9.60
C ASP A 3 2.39 -16.20 8.36
N VAL A 4 3.30 -16.51 7.43
CA VAL A 4 3.46 -15.75 6.18
C VAL A 4 2.22 -15.94 5.31
N LEU A 5 1.70 -17.16 5.20
CA LEU A 5 0.45 -17.44 4.48
C LEU A 5 -0.73 -16.66 5.10
N HIS A 6 -0.87 -16.70 6.42
CA HIS A 6 -1.93 -15.96 7.10
C HIS A 6 -1.83 -14.44 6.84
N LEU A 7 -0.61 -13.88 6.89
CA LEU A 7 -0.38 -12.46 6.62
C LEU A 7 -0.70 -12.08 5.17
N THR A 8 -0.29 -12.90 4.19
CA THR A 8 -0.55 -12.62 2.77
C THR A 8 -2.03 -12.80 2.39
N GLU A 9 -2.73 -13.75 3.01
CA GLU A 9 -4.18 -13.92 2.84
C GLU A 9 -4.95 -12.75 3.43
N ARG A 10 -4.59 -12.33 4.65
CA ARG A 10 -5.21 -11.15 5.26
C ARG A 10 -4.96 -9.90 4.40
N LEU A 11 -3.73 -9.69 3.93
CA LEU A 11 -3.41 -8.60 3.01
C LEU A 11 -4.31 -8.66 1.76
N LYS A 12 -4.46 -9.83 1.13
CA LYS A 12 -5.31 -10.00 -0.06
C LYS A 12 -6.78 -9.71 0.22
N ALA A 13 -7.30 -10.16 1.37
CA ALA A 13 -8.68 -9.97 1.77
C ALA A 13 -9.01 -8.49 2.10
N GLU A 14 -8.07 -7.78 2.71
CA GLU A 14 -8.23 -6.39 3.14
C GLU A 14 -7.80 -5.37 2.06
N LEU A 15 -7.11 -5.82 1.00
CA LEU A 15 -6.49 -4.96 -0.01
C LEU A 15 -7.45 -3.92 -0.60
N SER A 16 -8.66 -4.33 -1.02
CA SER A 16 -9.61 -3.41 -1.64
C SER A 16 -10.04 -2.28 -0.70
N GLN A 17 -10.23 -2.59 0.58
CA GLN A 17 -10.56 -1.58 1.59
C GLN A 17 -9.36 -0.66 1.85
N MET A 18 -8.17 -1.22 2.05
CA MET A 18 -6.94 -0.45 2.28
C MET A 18 -6.68 0.53 1.13
N LEU A 19 -6.86 0.11 -0.14
CA LEU A 19 -6.70 0.97 -1.31
C LEU A 19 -7.71 2.13 -1.35
N ALA A 20 -8.94 1.90 -0.90
CA ALA A 20 -9.95 2.95 -0.81
C ALA A 20 -9.57 4.00 0.25
N GLU A 21 -9.07 3.55 1.41
CA GLU A 21 -8.58 4.41 2.48
C GLU A 21 -7.34 5.20 2.03
N HIS A 22 -6.37 4.54 1.39
CA HIS A 22 -5.18 5.18 0.82
C HIS A 22 -5.51 6.24 -0.21
N ARG A 23 -6.51 6.03 -1.07
CA ARG A 23 -6.93 7.03 -2.05
C ARG A 23 -7.38 8.33 -1.37
N ALA A 24 -8.17 8.23 -0.30
CA ALA A 24 -8.60 9.41 0.47
C ALA A 24 -7.41 10.16 1.10
N ILE A 25 -6.40 9.42 1.57
CA ILE A 25 -5.15 9.99 2.11
C ILE A 25 -4.37 10.70 1.00
N ILE A 26 -4.14 10.04 -0.14
CA ILE A 26 -3.42 10.61 -1.29
C ILE A 26 -4.10 11.89 -1.78
N ASP A 27 -5.43 11.89 -1.93
CA ASP A 27 -6.19 13.07 -2.34
C ASP A 27 -6.01 14.25 -1.37
N SER A 28 -5.96 13.95 -0.07
CA SER A 28 -5.72 14.96 0.98
C SER A 28 -4.28 15.48 0.94
N LEU A 29 -3.30 14.61 0.71
CA LEU A 29 -1.89 14.98 0.58
C LEU A 29 -1.62 15.81 -0.69
N LEU A 30 -2.30 15.53 -1.79
CA LEU A 30 -2.19 16.33 -3.02
C LEU A 30 -2.67 17.76 -2.77
N LYS A 31 -3.81 17.93 -2.09
CA LYS A 31 -4.31 19.25 -1.68
C LYS A 31 -3.34 19.95 -0.72
N LEU A 32 -2.81 19.23 0.25
CA LEU A 32 -1.81 19.76 1.19
C LEU A 32 -0.55 20.24 0.47
N ALA A 33 -0.02 19.45 -0.46
CA ALA A 33 1.17 19.79 -1.23
C ALA A 33 0.96 21.04 -2.08
N ASP A 34 -0.22 21.18 -2.71
CA ASP A 34 -0.57 22.35 -3.50
C ASP A 34 -0.65 23.62 -2.65
N VAL A 35 -1.42 23.60 -1.56
CA VAL A 35 -1.56 24.75 -0.65
C VAL A 35 -0.20 25.12 -0.04
N ALA A 36 0.56 24.14 0.45
CA ALA A 36 1.88 24.37 1.03
C ALA A 36 2.86 24.97 0.02
N THR A 37 2.77 24.59 -1.26
CA THR A 37 3.60 25.18 -2.32
C THR A 37 3.23 26.65 -2.55
N ARG A 38 1.92 26.97 -2.62
CA ARG A 38 1.42 28.34 -2.78
C ARG A 38 1.80 29.26 -1.61
N GLU A 39 1.80 28.72 -0.39
CA GLU A 39 2.17 29.43 0.84
C GLU A 39 3.70 29.44 1.11
N ASN A 40 4.51 28.98 0.16
CA ASN A 40 5.97 28.86 0.27
C ASN A 40 6.44 28.02 1.49
N LYS A 41 5.61 27.06 1.92
CA LYS A 41 5.90 26.09 3.00
C LYS A 41 6.46 24.80 2.39
N LEU A 42 7.64 24.90 1.76
CA LEU A 42 8.22 23.83 0.95
C LEU A 42 8.47 22.53 1.72
N GLU A 43 8.80 22.59 3.01
CA GLU A 43 8.99 21.40 3.86
C GLU A 43 7.71 20.56 3.95
N ILE A 44 6.56 21.21 4.10
CA ILE A 44 5.24 20.56 4.18
C ILE A 44 4.89 19.96 2.81
N ALA A 45 5.14 20.70 1.72
CA ALA A 45 4.91 20.21 0.37
C ALA A 45 5.77 18.98 0.05
N PHE A 46 7.03 18.98 0.50
CA PHE A 46 7.94 17.86 0.33
C PHE A 46 7.53 16.63 1.15
N PHE A 47 7.09 16.84 2.39
CA PHE A 47 6.54 15.78 3.23
C PHE A 47 5.35 15.10 2.55
N ALA A 48 4.38 15.88 2.06
CA ALA A 48 3.20 15.35 1.40
C ALA A 48 3.55 14.53 0.15
N LYS A 49 4.47 15.03 -0.69
CA LYS A 49 4.96 14.30 -1.87
C LYS A 49 5.69 13.00 -1.52
N LYS A 50 6.50 12.99 -0.45
CA LYS A 50 7.17 11.78 0.04
C LYS A 50 6.16 10.73 0.50
N LEU A 51 5.11 11.13 1.21
CA LEU A 51 4.11 10.20 1.70
C LEU A 51 3.26 9.61 0.56
N ILE A 52 2.97 10.39 -0.49
CA ILE A 52 2.37 9.87 -1.73
C ILE A 52 3.29 8.83 -2.40
N LEU A 53 4.60 9.10 -2.48
CA LEU A 53 5.56 8.14 -3.05
C LEU A 53 5.63 6.84 -2.25
N HIS A 54 5.53 6.92 -0.93
CA HIS A 54 5.46 5.76 -0.05
C HIS A 54 4.24 4.88 -0.38
N ALA A 55 3.04 5.47 -0.42
CA ALA A 55 1.82 4.75 -0.77
C ALA A 55 1.92 4.09 -2.16
N ARG A 56 2.46 4.79 -3.16
CA ARG A 56 2.67 4.20 -4.50
C ARG A 56 3.65 3.02 -4.50
N THR A 57 4.71 3.11 -3.71
CA THR A 57 5.68 2.01 -3.58
C THR A 57 5.02 0.77 -2.96
N GLU A 58 4.14 0.99 -1.99
CA GLU A 58 3.36 -0.08 -1.39
C GLU A 58 2.37 -0.71 -2.39
N GLU A 59 1.55 0.12 -3.03
CA GLU A 59 0.46 -0.32 -3.91
C GLU A 59 0.96 -0.94 -5.23
N GLU A 60 1.99 -0.36 -5.85
CA GLU A 60 2.47 -0.77 -7.17
C GLU A 60 3.51 -1.90 -7.10
N VAL A 61 4.18 -2.06 -5.95
CA VAL A 61 5.31 -3.01 -5.83
C VAL A 61 5.13 -3.96 -4.66
N LEU A 62 5.04 -3.46 -3.42
CA LEU A 62 5.13 -4.32 -2.25
C LEU A 62 3.91 -5.23 -2.09
N TYR A 63 2.68 -4.69 -2.16
CA TYR A 63 1.48 -5.51 -1.97
C TYR A 63 1.32 -6.59 -3.06
N PRO A 64 1.47 -6.29 -4.37
CA PRO A 64 1.42 -7.32 -5.40
C PRO A 64 2.50 -8.38 -5.22
N ALA A 65 3.72 -7.99 -4.86
CA ALA A 65 4.82 -8.93 -4.61
C ALA A 65 4.54 -9.84 -3.40
N SER A 66 4.02 -9.28 -2.30
CA SER A 66 3.65 -10.04 -1.11
C SER A 66 2.53 -11.06 -1.41
N ILE A 67 1.51 -10.66 -2.18
CA ILE A 67 0.44 -11.57 -2.60
C ILE A 67 0.99 -12.68 -3.48
N LEU A 68 1.83 -12.36 -4.48
CA LEU A 68 2.46 -13.35 -5.35
C LEU A 68 3.27 -14.39 -4.56
N VAL A 69 4.03 -13.95 -3.56
CA VAL A 69 4.78 -14.85 -2.66
C VAL A 69 3.83 -15.74 -1.87
N GLY A 70 2.71 -15.21 -1.36
CA GLY A 70 1.68 -15.98 -0.66
C GLY A 70 1.09 -17.09 -1.53
N GLU A 71 0.68 -16.76 -2.75
CA GLU A 71 0.14 -17.73 -3.72
C GLU A 71 1.16 -18.82 -4.08
N TYR A 72 2.43 -18.44 -4.29
CA TYR A 72 3.50 -19.40 -4.53
C TYR A 72 3.70 -20.38 -3.37
N LEU A 73 3.61 -19.89 -2.13
CA LEU A 73 3.75 -20.72 -0.94
C LEU A 73 2.58 -21.68 -0.75
N LYS A 74 1.35 -21.28 -1.08
CA LYS A 74 0.18 -22.19 -1.09
C LYS A 74 0.41 -23.39 -2.00
N ILE A 75 0.87 -23.13 -3.23
CA ILE A 75 1.20 -24.16 -4.21
C ILE A 75 2.34 -25.05 -3.68
N LYS A 76 3.43 -24.45 -3.19
CA LYS A 76 4.61 -25.19 -2.72
C LYS A 76 4.32 -26.10 -1.52
N LEU A 77 3.36 -25.73 -0.69
CA LEU A 77 3.01 -26.45 0.54
C LEU A 77 1.78 -27.38 0.37
N ASN A 78 1.26 -27.54 -0.85
CA ASN A 78 0.03 -28.29 -1.14
C ASN A 78 -1.18 -27.84 -0.30
N LYS A 79 -1.23 -26.56 0.08
CA LYS A 79 -2.39 -25.95 0.74
C LYS A 79 -3.28 -25.32 -0.34
N GLN A 80 -3.94 -26.16 -1.14
CA GLN A 80 -5.07 -25.72 -1.95
C GLN A 80 -6.28 -25.54 -1.04
N ASP A 81 -6.92 -24.37 -1.15
CA ASP A 81 -8.09 -23.87 -0.42
C ASP A 81 -8.79 -24.92 0.46
N SER A 82 -8.42 -24.90 1.75
CA SER A 82 -9.16 -25.52 2.84
C SER A 82 -10.19 -24.54 3.38
#